data_AF-A0A1G9LMG4-F1
#
_entry.id   AF-A0A1G9LMG4-F1
#
_cell.length_a   1.000
_cell.length_b   1.000
_cell.length_c   1.000
_cell.angle_alpha   90.00
_cell.angle_beta   90.00
_cell.angle_gamma   90.00
#
_symmetry.space_group_name_H-M   'P 1'
#
loop_
_entity.id
_entity.type
_entity.pdbx_description
1 polymer ?
#
loop_
_entity_poly.entity_id
_entity_poly.type
_entity_poly.pdbx_seq_one_letter_code
_entity_poly.pdbx_strand_id
1 'polypeptide(L)'
;MSEGLGVPVDVENDVNLAAVAERAHGAARGRDDFVLLWADVGIGAAIVLGGRMHRGTTGGAGEVGYLPAPGAPTARESGRYGDHGLQALSGGRAVLEVLRSYGIEGDGFRQAVATAARAARGEGGAAARAPAGLREEVFGSTLPS
;
A
#
# COMPACT_ATOMS: atom_id res chain seq x y z
N MET A 1 3.88 16.61 -24.77
CA MET A 1 3.77 15.14 -24.91
C MET A 1 2.69 14.72 -25.91
N SER A 2 1.67 15.55 -26.21
CA SER A 2 0.67 15.29 -27.25
C SER A 2 1.11 15.64 -28.69
N GLU A 3 2.16 16.44 -28.85
CA GLU A 3 2.69 16.82 -30.16
C GLU A 3 3.33 15.60 -30.86
N GLY A 4 2.73 15.17 -31.97
CA GLY A 4 3.20 14.07 -32.81
C GLY A 4 2.40 12.76 -32.71
N LEU A 5 1.51 12.62 -31.72
CA LEU A 5 0.74 11.38 -31.51
C LEU A 5 -0.63 11.38 -32.21
N GLY A 6 -1.16 12.54 -32.59
CA GLY A 6 -2.46 12.66 -33.28
C GLY A 6 -3.68 12.23 -32.46
N VAL A 7 -3.49 11.88 -31.18
CA VAL A 7 -4.52 11.43 -30.25
C VAL A 7 -4.41 12.14 -28.90
N PRO A 8 -5.51 12.29 -28.16
CA PRO A 8 -5.47 12.78 -26.78
C PRO A 8 -4.61 11.87 -25.89
N VAL A 9 -3.84 12.49 -25.00
CA VAL A 9 -3.02 11.79 -24.00
C VAL A 9 -3.38 12.36 -22.64
N ASP A 10 -3.86 11.49 -21.75
CA ASP A 10 -4.14 11.82 -20.35
C ASP A 10 -3.06 11.20 -19.45
N VAL A 11 -2.64 11.95 -18.43
CA VAL A 11 -1.71 11.47 -17.39
C VAL A 11 -2.52 11.32 -16.10
N GLU A 12 -2.32 10.20 -15.44
CA GLU A 12 -3.06 9.83 -14.24
C GLU A 12 -2.12 9.25 -13.17
N ASN A 13 -2.52 9.38 -11.90
CA ASN A 13 -1.87 8.73 -10.78
C ASN A 13 -1.93 7.19 -10.91
N ASP A 14 -0.87 6.49 -10.52
CA ASP A 14 -0.74 5.04 -10.62
C ASP A 14 -1.80 4.27 -9.82
N VAL A 15 -2.16 4.73 -8.62
CA VAL A 15 -3.23 4.17 -7.78
C VAL A 15 -4.59 4.32 -8.46
N ASN A 16 -4.82 5.46 -9.12
CA ASN A 16 -6.03 5.69 -9.92
C ASN A 16 -6.11 4.74 -11.12
N LEU A 17 -5.00 4.55 -11.85
CA LEU A 17 -4.94 3.59 -12.95
C LEU A 17 -5.16 2.14 -12.46
N ALA A 18 -4.63 1.79 -11.28
CA ALA A 18 -4.91 0.50 -10.66
C ALA A 18 -6.41 0.30 -10.38
N ALA A 19 -7.11 1.33 -9.88
CA ALA A 19 -8.55 1.25 -9.66
C ALA A 19 -9.34 1.08 -10.97
N VAL A 20 -8.90 1.70 -12.07
CA VAL A 20 -9.48 1.47 -13.40
C VAL A 20 -9.31 0.01 -13.82
N ALA A 21 -8.10 -0.55 -13.65
CA ALA A 21 -7.82 -1.95 -13.98
C ALA A 21 -8.64 -2.92 -13.12
N GLU A 22 -8.76 -2.67 -11.81
CA GLU A 22 -9.55 -3.48 -10.89
C GLU A 22 -11.05 -3.46 -11.23
N ARG A 23 -11.58 -2.31 -11.68
CA ARG A 23 -12.97 -2.21 -12.14
C ARG A 23 -13.20 -2.88 -13.48
N ALA A 24 -12.24 -2.85 -14.39
CA ALA A 24 -12.37 -3.44 -15.72
C ALA A 24 -12.19 -4.97 -15.69
N HIS A 25 -11.21 -5.46 -14.94
CA HIS A 25 -10.73 -6.84 -15.03
C HIS A 25 -10.57 -7.54 -13.68
N GLY A 26 -10.50 -6.79 -12.58
CA GLY A 26 -10.16 -7.31 -11.26
C GLY A 26 -11.36 -7.50 -10.33
N ALA A 27 -11.10 -7.25 -9.05
CA ALA A 27 -12.01 -7.48 -7.93
C ALA A 27 -13.17 -6.47 -7.87
N ALA A 28 -13.00 -5.29 -8.49
CA ALA A 28 -14.01 -4.23 -8.50
C ALA A 28 -14.96 -4.30 -9.73
N ARG A 29 -14.94 -5.38 -10.51
CA ARG A 29 -15.86 -5.55 -11.65
C ARG A 29 -17.33 -5.47 -11.25
N GLY A 30 -18.08 -4.59 -11.92
CA GLY A 30 -19.50 -4.35 -11.64
C GLY A 30 -19.76 -3.62 -10.32
N ARG A 31 -18.73 -3.01 -9.71
CA ARG A 31 -18.88 -2.11 -8.56
C ARG A 31 -18.75 -0.67 -9.04
N ASP A 32 -19.72 0.15 -8.67
CA ASP A 32 -19.71 1.58 -8.96
C ASP A 32 -19.22 2.41 -7.77
N ASP A 33 -19.26 1.86 -6.57
CA ASP A 33 -18.72 2.46 -5.35
C ASP A 33 -17.65 1.54 -4.75
N PHE A 34 -16.40 2.01 -4.72
CA PHE A 34 -15.31 1.32 -4.03
C PHE A 34 -14.14 2.26 -3.73
N VAL A 35 -13.33 1.84 -2.77
CA VAL A 35 -12.02 2.43 -2.50
C VAL A 35 -10.97 1.35 -2.74
N LEU A 36 -9.96 1.67 -3.54
CA LEU A 36 -8.76 0.85 -3.65
C LEU A 36 -7.72 1.45 -2.71
N LEU A 37 -7.22 0.66 -1.76
CA LEU A 37 -6.07 1.02 -0.94
C LEU A 37 -4.81 0.40 -1.54
N TRP A 38 -3.83 1.24 -1.84
CA TRP A 38 -2.55 0.83 -2.38
C TRP A 38 -1.48 0.94 -1.29
N ALA A 39 -1.01 -0.21 -0.82
CA ALA A 39 0.05 -0.33 0.16
C ALA A 39 1.31 -0.90 -0.52
N ASP A 40 2.27 -0.02 -0.80
CA ASP A 40 3.58 -0.36 -1.36
C ASP A 40 4.65 0.43 -0.57
N VAL A 41 5.67 0.98 -1.23
CA VAL A 41 6.64 1.90 -0.62
C VAL A 41 5.94 3.03 0.18
N GLY A 42 4.84 3.55 -0.34
CA GLY A 42 3.94 4.48 0.36
C GLY A 42 2.51 3.93 0.48
N ILE A 43 1.62 4.75 1.05
CA ILE A 43 0.20 4.42 1.17
C ILE A 43 -0.62 5.45 0.40
N GLY A 44 -1.36 4.98 -0.61
CA GLY A 44 -2.29 5.78 -1.39
C GLY A 44 -3.65 5.11 -1.49
N ALA A 45 -4.64 5.84 -1.96
CA ALA A 45 -5.98 5.32 -2.21
C ALA A 45 -6.59 5.91 -3.47
N ALA A 46 -7.40 5.14 -4.18
CA ALA A 46 -8.27 5.65 -5.24
C ALA A 46 -9.73 5.52 -4.79
N ILE A 47 -10.49 6.59 -4.98
CA ILE A 47 -11.89 6.67 -4.54
C ILE A 47 -12.77 6.71 -5.79
N VAL A 48 -13.64 5.71 -5.95
CA VAL A 48 -14.61 5.64 -7.04
C VAL A 48 -16.00 5.61 -6.44
N LEU A 49 -16.84 6.59 -6.80
CA LEU A 49 -18.23 6.65 -6.33
C LEU A 49 -19.14 6.97 -7.52
N GLY A 50 -20.26 6.25 -7.64
CA GLY A 50 -21.19 6.33 -8.77
C GLY A 50 -20.52 6.04 -10.12
N GLY A 51 -19.53 5.14 -10.12
CA GLY A 51 -18.76 4.77 -11.31
C GLY A 51 -17.76 5.84 -11.77
N ARG A 52 -17.57 6.91 -10.99
CA ARG A 52 -16.69 8.03 -11.31
C ARG A 52 -15.53 8.10 -10.34
N MET A 53 -14.34 8.35 -10.87
CA MET A 53 -13.13 8.53 -10.07
C MET A 53 -13.07 9.94 -9.48
N HIS A 54 -12.84 10.01 -8.17
CA HIS A 54 -12.75 11.24 -7.38
C HIS A 54 -11.29 11.59 -7.13
N ARG A 55 -10.82 12.64 -7.81
CA ARG A 55 -9.43 13.13 -7.74
C ARG A 55 -9.23 14.28 -6.75
N GLY A 56 -10.33 14.81 -6.21
CA GLY A 56 -10.32 16.05 -5.43
C GLY A 56 -10.01 17.27 -6.28
N THR A 57 -10.10 18.46 -5.68
CA THR A 57 -9.99 19.75 -6.38
C THR A 57 -8.63 19.98 -7.02
N THR A 58 -7.57 19.45 -6.42
CA THR A 58 -6.18 19.63 -6.88
C THR A 58 -5.54 18.35 -7.41
N GLY A 59 -6.31 17.27 -7.58
CA GLY A 59 -5.77 15.97 -7.98
C GLY A 59 -5.13 15.14 -6.85
N GLY A 60 -5.13 15.63 -5.61
CA GLY A 60 -4.51 14.96 -4.46
C GLY A 60 -5.46 14.11 -3.60
N ALA A 61 -6.69 13.84 -4.05
CA ALA A 61 -7.53 12.88 -3.32
C ALA A 61 -6.88 11.50 -3.42
N GLY A 62 -6.77 10.83 -2.27
CA GLY A 62 -6.10 9.53 -2.21
C GLY A 62 -4.76 9.53 -1.51
N GLU A 63 -4.21 10.70 -1.18
CA GLU A 63 -2.94 10.85 -0.43
C GLU A 63 -3.10 10.52 1.07
N VAL A 64 -3.76 9.40 1.38
CA VAL A 64 -4.14 8.99 2.73
C VAL A 64 -2.94 8.62 3.59
N GLY A 65 -1.80 8.28 2.98
CA GLY A 65 -0.54 8.03 3.69
C GLY A 65 -0.05 9.25 4.48
N TYR A 66 -0.39 10.47 4.06
CA TYR A 66 0.00 11.71 4.75
C TYR A 66 -0.98 12.15 5.83
N LEU A 67 -2.07 11.41 6.05
CA LEU A 67 -3.01 11.74 7.13
C LEU A 67 -2.29 11.70 8.48
N PRO A 68 -2.53 12.67 9.37
CA PRO A 68 -2.00 12.64 10.71
C PRO A 68 -2.40 11.35 11.44
N ALA A 69 -1.42 10.68 12.04
CA ALA A 69 -1.63 9.50 12.84
C ALA A 69 -0.94 9.68 14.20
N PRO A 70 -1.57 9.27 15.33
CA PRO A 70 -0.92 9.30 16.63
C PRO A 70 0.41 8.54 16.59
N GLY A 71 1.49 9.19 17.06
CA GLY A 71 2.84 8.62 17.06
C GLY A 71 3.60 8.73 15.73
N ALA A 72 2.97 9.21 14.65
CA ALA A 72 3.67 9.49 13.41
C ALA A 72 4.35 10.86 13.45
N PRO A 73 5.52 11.03 12.79
CA PRO A 73 6.08 12.34 12.49
C PRO A 73 5.07 13.20 11.72
N THR A 74 5.16 14.51 11.90
CA THR A 74 4.38 15.51 11.17
C THR A 74 5.16 16.07 9.97
N ALA A 75 4.45 16.72 9.04
CA ALA A 75 5.07 17.42 7.92
C ALA A 75 6.06 18.53 8.36
N ARG A 76 5.90 19.06 9.58
CA ARG A 76 6.82 20.05 10.16
C ARG A 76 8.15 19.43 10.58
N GLU A 77 8.13 18.19 11.04
CA GLU A 77 9.30 17.47 11.54
C GLU A 77 10.09 16.85 10.38
N SER A 78 9.40 16.22 9.43
CA SER A 78 10.03 15.51 8.29
C SER A 78 10.14 16.35 7.01
N GLY A 79 9.50 17.52 6.97
CA GLY A 79 9.34 18.31 5.75
C GLY A 79 8.14 17.86 4.90
N ARG A 80 7.68 18.76 4.02
CA ARG A 80 6.44 18.58 3.23
C ARG A 80 6.41 17.29 2.38
N TYR A 81 7.56 16.85 1.89
CA TYR A 81 7.70 15.64 1.07
C TYR A 81 8.49 14.54 1.81
N GLY A 82 8.72 14.71 3.11
CA GLY A 82 9.37 13.70 3.94
C GLY A 82 8.39 12.60 4.36
N ASP A 83 8.92 11.55 4.95
CA ASP A 83 8.15 10.44 5.51
C ASP A 83 7.43 10.91 6.79
N HIS A 84 6.11 11.10 6.72
CA HIS A 84 5.27 11.58 7.82
C HIS A 84 3.83 11.08 7.66
N GLY A 85 3.02 11.22 8.71
CA GLY A 85 1.65 10.70 8.72
C GLY A 85 1.58 9.18 8.80
N LEU A 86 0.43 8.61 8.46
CA LEU A 86 0.15 7.18 8.53
C LEU A 86 1.23 6.30 7.85
N GLN A 87 1.74 6.71 6.69
CA GLN A 87 2.73 5.93 5.95
C GLN A 87 4.07 5.81 6.67
N ALA A 88 4.44 6.76 7.53
CA ALA A 88 5.67 6.65 8.32
C ALA A 88 5.63 5.50 9.32
N LEU A 89 4.42 5.06 9.69
CA LEU A 89 4.19 3.94 10.61
C LEU A 89 3.85 2.63 9.90
N SER A 90 3.29 2.70 8.69
CA SER A 90 2.68 1.54 8.03
C SER A 90 2.98 1.39 6.54
N GLY A 91 3.69 2.35 5.96
CA GLY A 91 4.18 2.28 4.58
C GLY A 91 5.37 1.34 4.44
N GLY A 92 5.82 1.15 3.21
CA GLY A 92 6.81 0.12 2.89
C GLY A 92 8.12 0.23 3.66
N ARG A 93 8.57 1.45 4.01
CA ARG A 93 9.76 1.64 4.85
C ARG A 93 9.59 1.02 6.23
N ALA A 94 8.47 1.32 6.91
CA ALA A 94 8.15 0.80 8.23
C ALA A 94 7.95 -0.73 8.19
N VAL A 95 7.21 -1.23 7.20
CA VAL A 95 7.03 -2.69 7.02
C VAL A 95 8.37 -3.38 6.80
N LEU A 96 9.24 -2.85 5.95
CA LEU A 96 10.56 -3.42 5.71
C LEU A 96 11.45 -3.40 6.94
N GLU A 97 11.34 -2.38 7.80
CA GLU A 97 12.05 -2.32 9.07
C GLU A 97 11.61 -3.43 10.03
N VAL A 98 10.29 -3.66 10.14
CA VAL A 98 9.74 -4.79 10.91
C VAL A 98 10.19 -6.12 10.32
N LEU A 99 10.11 -6.31 9.00
CA LEU A 99 10.53 -7.57 8.38
C LEU A 99 12.02 -7.86 8.60
N ARG A 100 12.88 -6.84 8.54
CA ARG A 100 14.31 -6.98 8.84
C ARG A 100 14.58 -7.36 10.29
N SER A 101 13.80 -6.86 11.25
CA SER A 101 13.95 -7.25 12.66
C SER A 101 13.66 -8.74 12.89
N TYR A 102 12.87 -9.33 12.00
CA TYR A 102 12.59 -10.77 11.95
C TYR A 102 13.54 -11.57 11.02
N GLY A 103 14.62 -10.96 10.53
CA GLY A 103 15.61 -11.60 9.66
C GLY A 103 15.12 -11.86 8.22
N ILE A 104 14.03 -11.21 7.80
CA ILE A 104 13.51 -11.32 6.44
C ILE A 104 14.14 -10.23 5.59
N GLU A 105 15.07 -10.63 4.73
CA GLU A 105 15.72 -9.76 3.75
C GLU A 105 15.01 -9.83 2.39
N GLY A 106 15.15 -8.76 1.60
CA GLY A 106 14.66 -8.70 0.22
C GLY A 106 15.15 -7.44 -0.49
N ASP A 107 15.35 -7.54 -1.80
CA ASP A 107 15.85 -6.45 -2.64
C ASP A 107 14.75 -5.40 -2.95
N GLY A 108 13.53 -5.62 -2.46
CA GLY A 108 12.40 -4.70 -2.61
C GLY A 108 11.16 -5.10 -1.80
N PHE A 109 10.24 -4.14 -1.62
CA PHE A 109 9.04 -4.29 -0.78
C PHE A 109 8.22 -5.54 -1.12
N ARG A 110 7.87 -5.74 -2.39
CA ARG A 110 7.04 -6.89 -2.83
C ARG A 110 7.70 -8.23 -2.53
N GLN A 111 9.01 -8.35 -2.75
CA GLN A 111 9.74 -9.59 -2.50
C GLN A 111 9.80 -9.90 -1.00
N ALA A 112 10.11 -8.89 -0.18
CA ALA A 112 10.16 -9.04 1.27
C ALA A 112 8.79 -9.46 1.85
N VAL A 113 7.71 -8.79 1.43
CA VAL A 113 6.33 -9.14 1.84
C VAL A 113 5.95 -10.54 1.36
N ALA A 114 6.28 -10.91 0.12
CA ALA A 114 5.99 -12.26 -0.39
C ALA A 114 6.77 -13.35 0.40
N THR A 115 8.02 -13.09 0.76
CA THR A 115 8.82 -13.98 1.60
C THR A 115 8.22 -14.10 3.00
N ALA A 116 7.81 -12.99 3.61
CA ALA A 116 7.14 -12.98 4.90
C ALA A 116 5.82 -13.76 4.88
N ALA A 117 5.00 -13.57 3.85
CA ALA A 117 3.73 -14.27 3.69
C ALA A 117 3.92 -15.79 3.56
N ARG A 118 4.92 -16.23 2.78
CA ARG A 118 5.30 -17.64 2.67
C ARG A 118 5.80 -18.21 4.00
N ALA A 119 6.69 -17.50 4.68
CA ALA A 119 7.22 -17.92 5.99
C ALA A 119 6.09 -18.06 7.02
N ALA A 120 5.14 -17.13 7.06
CA ALA A 120 3.98 -17.19 7.95
C ALA A 120 3.13 -18.45 7.70
N ARG A 121 2.93 -18.82 6.43
CA ARG A 121 2.24 -20.06 6.00
C ARG A 121 3.04 -21.34 6.24
N GLY A 122 4.32 -21.24 6.62
CA GLY A 122 5.22 -22.40 6.76
C GLY A 122 5.75 -22.93 5.42
N GLU A 123 5.62 -22.15 4.35
CA GLU A 123 6.03 -22.50 3.00
C GLU A 123 7.44 -21.93 2.73
N GLY A 124 8.46 -22.49 3.39
CA GLY A 124 9.85 -22.09 3.16
C GLY A 124 10.83 -23.17 3.62
N GLY A 125 11.89 -23.42 2.84
CA GLY A 125 12.95 -24.37 3.19
C GLY A 125 13.63 -24.05 4.52
N ALA A 126 14.47 -24.97 5.03
CA ALA A 126 14.98 -25.07 6.40
C ALA A 126 15.53 -23.79 7.10
N ALA A 127 15.72 -22.67 6.39
CA ALA A 127 16.02 -21.34 6.95
C ALA A 127 14.78 -20.52 7.36
N ALA A 128 13.57 -20.92 6.96
CA ALA A 128 12.31 -20.22 7.23
C ALA A 128 11.55 -20.83 8.42
N ARG A 129 12.19 -20.88 9.59
CA ARG A 129 11.38 -20.80 10.82
C ARG A 129 10.99 -19.34 10.95
N ALA A 130 9.73 -19.01 10.69
CA ALA A 130 9.21 -17.72 11.12
C ALA A 130 9.55 -17.56 12.61
N PRO A 131 10.28 -16.50 13.02
CA PRO A 131 10.42 -16.21 14.45
C PRO A 131 9.02 -16.15 15.05
N ALA A 132 8.82 -16.81 16.19
CA ALA A 132 7.50 -17.13 16.74
C ALA A 132 6.53 -15.92 16.79
N GLY A 133 7.05 -14.69 16.88
CA GLY A 133 6.26 -13.45 16.88
C GLY A 133 5.54 -13.10 15.58
N LEU A 134 6.08 -13.40 14.39
CA LEU A 134 5.47 -12.98 13.11
C LEU A 134 4.09 -13.62 12.88
N ARG A 135 3.88 -14.84 13.37
CA ARG A 135 2.59 -15.54 13.24
C ARG A 135 1.51 -14.96 14.16
N GLU A 136 1.88 -14.62 15.40
CA GLU A 136 0.97 -14.00 16.37
C GLU A 136 0.59 -12.56 15.95
N GLU A 137 1.54 -11.82 15.39
CA GLU A 137 1.34 -10.42 14.98
C GLU A 137 0.52 -10.29 13.67
N VAL A 138 0.67 -11.24 12.73
CA VAL A 138 -0.04 -11.21 11.44
C VAL A 138 -1.45 -11.80 11.50
N PHE A 139 -1.67 -12.86 12.29
CA PHE A 139 -2.94 -13.60 12.29
C PHE A 139 -3.77 -13.43 13.57
N GLY A 140 -3.25 -12.75 14.59
CA GLY A 140 -3.91 -12.59 15.87
C GLY A 140 -4.01 -13.92 16.63
N SER A 141 -3.76 -13.89 17.94
CA SER A 141 -4.09 -15.02 18.80
C SER A 141 -5.55 -15.40 18.59
N THR A 142 -5.81 -16.68 18.31
CA THR A 142 -7.11 -17.34 18.34
C THR A 142 -8.03 -16.67 19.37
N LEU A 143 -9.17 -16.14 18.90
CA LEU A 143 -10.23 -15.58 19.74
C LEU A 143 -10.54 -16.55 20.88
N PRO A 144 -10.65 -16.09 22.15
CA PRO A 144 -11.14 -16.95 23.22
C PRO A 144 -12.61 -17.31 22.94
N SER A 145 -12.93 -18.57 23.21
CA SER A 145 -14.24 -19.22 23.12
C SER A 145 -15.34 -18.52 23.93
#